data_AF-A0A428GJZ0-F1
#
_entry.id   AF-A0A428GJZ0-F1
#
_cell.length_a   1.000
_cell.length_b   1.000
_cell.length_c   1.000
_cell.angle_alpha   90.00
_cell.angle_beta   90.00
_cell.angle_gamma   90.00
#
_symmetry.space_group_name_H-M   'P 1'
#
loop_
_entity.id
_entity.type
_entity.pdbx_description
1 polymer ?
#
loop_
_entity_poly.entity_id
_entity_poly.type
_entity_poly.pdbx_seq_one_letter_code
_entity_poly.pdbx_strand_id
1 'polypeptide(L)'
;MIKEQYLQIKDLEIILWEFIGHKIEELSVFKALSENLDYLNREKLDMVDSSEIHDSEGLTIVDLQQNGRELFIRFEMDFQLMGWASARNDYAAYIQASLVGSCRVDLKAKLGFSVKNVNVLTKAQLLEYGERLISDLELHYQNIEGYEHYG
;
A
#
# COMPACT_ATOMS: atom_id res chain seq x y z
N MET A 1 -8.87 -28.21 4.77
CA MET A 1 -7.69 -27.77 5.55
C MET A 1 -6.62 -27.07 4.69
N ILE A 2 -5.73 -27.74 3.94
CA ILE A 2 -4.63 -27.03 3.21
C ILE A 2 -5.14 -26.04 2.16
N LYS A 3 -6.16 -26.40 1.36
CA LYS A 3 -6.75 -25.50 0.34
C LYS A 3 -7.46 -24.29 0.94
N GLU A 4 -8.16 -24.47 2.06
CA GLU A 4 -8.90 -23.37 2.72
C GLU A 4 -7.95 -22.35 3.34
N GLN A 5 -6.84 -22.80 3.94
CA GLN A 5 -5.80 -21.91 4.45
C GLN A 5 -5.10 -21.14 3.32
N TYR A 6 -4.81 -21.79 2.19
CA TYR A 6 -4.21 -21.13 1.04
C TYR A 6 -5.13 -20.08 0.39
N LEU A 7 -6.44 -20.35 0.33
CA LEU A 7 -7.44 -19.38 -0.13
C LEU A 7 -7.50 -18.15 0.81
N GLN A 8 -7.46 -18.37 2.13
CA GLN A 8 -7.44 -17.29 3.12
C GLN A 8 -6.20 -16.40 3.01
N ILE A 9 -5.03 -16.96 2.67
CA ILE A 9 -3.80 -16.19 2.50
C ILE A 9 -3.87 -15.30 1.26
N LYS A 10 -4.40 -15.79 0.13
CA LYS A 10 -4.59 -14.98 -1.08
C LYS A 10 -5.61 -13.86 -0.90
N ASP A 11 -6.72 -14.17 -0.24
CA ASP A 11 -7.74 -13.18 0.10
C ASP A 11 -7.15 -12.09 1.01
N LEU A 12 -6.28 -12.47 1.95
CA LEU A 12 -5.58 -11.54 2.84
C LEU A 12 -4.55 -10.68 2.09
N GLU A 13 -3.81 -11.25 1.15
CA GLU A 13 -2.84 -10.54 0.31
C GLU A 13 -3.51 -9.41 -0.48
N ILE A 14 -4.68 -9.67 -1.08
CA ILE A 14 -5.46 -8.63 -1.80
C ILE A 14 -5.90 -7.51 -0.85
N ILE A 15 -6.39 -7.86 0.35
CA ILE A 15 -6.82 -6.85 1.33
C ILE A 15 -5.63 -6.02 1.81
N LEU A 16 -4.49 -6.66 2.10
CA LEU A 16 -3.26 -5.99 2.52
C LEU A 16 -2.77 -5.04 1.44
N TRP A 17 -2.70 -5.52 0.19
CA TRP A 17 -2.29 -4.72 -0.96
C TRP A 17 -3.13 -3.45 -1.09
N GLU A 18 -4.45 -3.60 -1.14
CA GLU A 18 -5.35 -2.44 -1.32
C GLU A 18 -5.29 -1.47 -0.13
N PHE A 19 -5.20 -1.98 1.09
CA PHE A 19 -5.13 -1.16 2.29
C PHE A 19 -3.82 -0.39 2.39
N ILE A 20 -2.68 -1.06 2.19
CA ILE A 20 -1.35 -0.45 2.24
C ILE A 20 -1.16 0.49 1.06
N GLY A 21 -1.56 0.07 -0.14
CA GLY A 21 -1.59 0.89 -1.34
C GLY A 21 -2.29 2.21 -1.05
N HIS A 22 -3.54 2.17 -0.55
CA HIS A 22 -4.32 3.36 -0.19
C HIS A 22 -3.62 4.28 0.81
N LYS A 23 -2.90 3.75 1.80
CA LYS A 23 -2.12 4.56 2.74
C LYS A 23 -0.96 5.28 2.07
N ILE A 24 -0.35 4.67 1.05
CA ILE A 24 0.77 5.26 0.31
C ILE A 24 0.28 6.34 -0.69
N GLU A 25 -0.95 6.24 -1.21
CA GLU A 25 -1.52 7.23 -2.15
C GLU A 25 -1.80 8.60 -1.51
N GLU A 26 -1.69 8.73 -0.19
CA GLU A 26 -1.98 9.99 0.49
C GLU A 26 -0.93 11.08 0.14
N LEU A 27 -1.40 12.30 -0.14
CA LEU A 27 -0.54 13.48 -0.41
C LEU A 27 0.46 13.75 0.73
N SER A 28 0.10 13.41 1.96
CA SER A 28 0.96 13.46 3.14
C SER A 28 2.20 12.58 2.98
N VAL A 29 2.03 11.35 2.47
CA VAL A 29 3.12 10.41 2.24
C VAL A 29 4.05 10.93 1.15
N PHE A 30 3.51 11.38 0.02
CA PHE A 30 4.33 11.98 -1.03
C PHE A 30 5.18 13.14 -0.51
N LYS A 31 4.57 14.05 0.26
CA LYS A 31 5.27 15.19 0.86
C LYS A 31 6.38 14.72 1.79
N ALA A 32 6.11 13.77 2.69
CA ALA A 32 7.10 13.22 3.61
C ALA A 32 8.27 12.55 2.89
N LEU A 33 8.01 11.79 1.82
CA LEU A 33 9.07 11.17 1.01
C LEU A 33 9.91 12.23 0.28
N SER A 34 9.26 13.26 -0.26
CA SER A 34 9.94 14.37 -0.95
C SER A 34 10.86 15.19 -0.04
N GLU A 35 10.70 15.13 1.29
CA GLU A 35 11.62 15.78 2.24
C GLU A 35 13.03 15.19 2.19
N ASN A 36 13.20 13.97 1.67
CA ASN A 36 14.50 13.37 1.44
C ASN A 36 15.14 13.81 0.11
N LEU A 37 14.41 14.57 -0.70
CA LEU A 37 14.77 14.93 -2.08
C LEU A 37 14.70 16.45 -2.27
N ASP A 38 15.67 17.17 -1.67
CA ASP A 38 15.72 18.65 -1.65
C ASP A 38 15.72 19.31 -3.03
N TYR A 39 16.00 18.55 -4.08
CA TYR A 39 16.01 19.03 -5.46
C TYR A 39 14.62 19.01 -6.12
N LEU A 40 13.59 18.42 -5.49
CA LEU A 40 12.23 18.40 -6.02
C LEU A 40 11.47 19.70 -5.68
N ASN A 41 10.88 20.32 -6.70
CA ASN A 41 10.07 21.52 -6.61
C ASN A 41 8.64 21.20 -6.14
N ARG A 42 8.54 20.82 -4.87
CA ARG A 42 7.31 20.37 -4.21
C ARG A 42 6.25 21.46 -4.01
N GLU A 43 6.62 22.74 -4.08
CA GLU A 43 5.69 23.86 -3.88
C GLU A 43 4.61 23.94 -4.97
N LYS A 44 4.87 23.33 -6.13
CA LYS A 44 3.95 23.31 -7.27
C LYS A 44 2.94 22.15 -7.24
N LEU A 45 3.14 21.17 -6.36
CA LEU A 45 2.38 19.92 -6.35
C LEU A 45 1.16 20.02 -5.42
N ASP A 46 -0.01 19.70 -5.96
CA ASP A 46 -1.29 19.73 -5.22
C ASP A 46 -2.09 18.42 -5.32
N MET A 47 -1.65 17.47 -6.15
CA MET A 47 -2.25 16.16 -6.30
C MET A 47 -1.19 15.05 -6.36
N VAL A 48 -1.58 13.85 -5.93
CA VAL A 48 -0.80 12.62 -6.10
C VAL A 48 -1.64 11.65 -6.91
N ASP A 49 -1.00 11.04 -7.89
CA ASP A 49 -1.49 9.93 -8.68
C ASP A 49 -0.57 8.73 -8.44
N SER A 50 -1.18 7.69 -7.90
CA SER A 50 -0.58 6.40 -7.58
C SER A 50 -1.05 5.30 -8.53
N SER A 51 -1.70 5.66 -9.64
CA SER A 51 -2.09 4.70 -10.69
C SER A 51 -0.88 3.97 -11.29
N GLU A 52 0.33 4.48 -11.02
CA GLU A 52 1.62 3.91 -11.37
C GLU A 52 2.31 3.18 -10.21
N ILE A 53 1.57 2.55 -9.27
CA ILE A 53 2.16 1.42 -8.52
C ILE A 53 2.39 0.29 -9.55
N HIS A 54 3.49 0.42 -10.30
CA HIS A 54 3.90 -0.42 -11.40
C HIS A 54 4.99 -1.39 -10.93
N ASP A 55 4.88 -2.63 -11.39
CA ASP A 55 5.93 -3.65 -11.31
C ASP A 55 6.28 -4.15 -9.89
N SER A 56 5.26 -4.53 -9.13
CA SER A 56 5.48 -5.53 -8.08
C SER A 56 4.92 -6.86 -8.56
N GLU A 57 5.58 -7.96 -8.23
CA GLU A 57 4.88 -9.22 -8.01
C GLU A 57 3.99 -9.14 -6.74
N GLY A 58 3.29 -8.02 -6.54
CA GLY A 58 2.53 -7.71 -5.34
C GLY A 58 3.41 -7.36 -4.14
N LEU A 59 2.73 -6.86 -3.10
CA LEU A 59 3.20 -6.89 -1.73
C LEU A 59 3.76 -8.28 -1.44
N THR A 60 5.06 -8.34 -1.19
CA THR A 60 5.77 -9.60 -0.93
C THR A 60 5.73 -9.87 0.56
N ILE A 61 5.03 -10.92 0.99
CA ILE A 61 5.06 -11.37 2.37
C ILE A 61 6.41 -12.05 2.64
N VAL A 62 7.28 -11.38 3.40
CA VAL A 62 8.63 -11.88 3.72
C VAL A 62 8.66 -12.79 4.95
N ASP A 63 7.72 -12.60 5.87
CA ASP A 63 7.56 -13.48 7.04
C ASP A 63 6.08 -13.54 7.46
N LEU A 64 5.65 -14.73 7.86
CA LEU A 64 4.28 -15.01 8.30
C LEU A 64 4.33 -15.91 9.53
N GLN A 65 3.97 -15.33 10.68
CA GLN A 65 3.93 -16.06 11.95
C GLN A 65 2.51 -16.08 12.49
N GLN A 66 2.00 -17.29 12.77
CA GLN A 66 0.69 -17.46 13.39
C GLN A 66 0.83 -17.68 14.89
N ASN A 67 0.23 -16.81 15.70
CA ASN A 67 0.12 -17.00 17.14
C ASN A 67 -1.35 -17.15 17.53
N GLY A 68 -1.83 -18.40 17.49
CA GLY A 68 -3.23 -18.73 17.76
C GLY A 68 -4.17 -18.07 16.76
N ARG A 69 -4.70 -16.90 17.13
CA ARG A 69 -5.76 -16.17 16.39
C ARG A 69 -5.23 -14.94 15.65
N GLU A 70 -3.99 -14.54 15.90
CA GLU A 70 -3.35 -13.42 15.25
C GLU A 70 -2.33 -13.93 14.24
N LEU A 71 -2.29 -13.30 13.07
CA LEU A 71 -1.17 -13.41 12.15
C LEU A 71 -0.30 -12.18 12.32
N PHE A 72 0.99 -12.40 12.48
CA PHE A 72 1.99 -11.36 12.33
C PHE A 72 2.60 -11.48 10.95
N ILE A 73 2.59 -10.38 10.21
CA ILE A 73 3.00 -10.32 8.81
C ILE A 73 4.09 -9.28 8.69
N ARG A 74 5.20 -9.67 8.06
CA ARG A 74 6.19 -8.73 7.53
C ARG A 74 6.12 -8.76 6.03
N PHE A 75 6.21 -7.59 5.42
CA PHE A 75 6.07 -7.44 3.99
C PHE A 75 7.01 -6.39 3.42
N GLU A 76 7.25 -6.51 2.12
CA GLU A 76 7.98 -5.55 1.30
C GLU A 76 7.14 -5.18 0.08
N MET A 77 7.24 -3.93 -0.36
CA MET A 77 6.49 -3.42 -1.50
C MET A 77 7.27 -2.28 -2.16
N ASP A 78 7.66 -2.47 -3.41
CA ASP A 78 8.14 -1.36 -4.24
C ASP A 78 6.93 -0.58 -4.80
N PHE A 79 7.07 0.73 -4.86
CA PHE A 79 6.03 1.60 -5.39
C PHE A 79 6.61 2.86 -6.04
N GLN A 80 5.81 3.45 -6.93
CA GLN A 80 6.06 4.75 -7.51
C GLN A 80 4.85 5.66 -7.28
N LEU A 81 5.11 6.91 -6.92
CA LEU A 81 4.11 7.96 -6.80
C LEU A 81 4.41 9.07 -7.79
N MET A 82 3.40 9.55 -8.49
CA MET A 82 3.48 10.73 -9.34
C MET A 82 2.75 11.89 -8.67
N GLY A 83 3.46 12.94 -8.28
CA GLY A 83 2.86 14.23 -7.93
C GLY A 83 2.74 15.11 -9.16
N TRP A 84 1.63 15.83 -9.33
CA TRP A 84 1.47 16.81 -10.42
C TRP A 84 0.76 18.08 -9.98
N ALA A 85 0.90 19.13 -10.79
CA ALA A 85 0.23 20.41 -10.61
C ALA A 85 -1.08 20.45 -11.42
N SER A 86 -2.22 20.40 -10.73
CA SER A 86 -3.56 20.31 -11.34
C SER A 86 -3.90 21.42 -12.34
N ALA A 87 -3.30 22.60 -12.16
CA ALA A 87 -3.64 23.81 -12.90
C ALA A 87 -2.90 23.99 -14.23
N ARG A 88 -1.81 23.25 -14.48
CA ARG A 88 -0.96 23.48 -15.67
C ARG A 88 -0.49 22.24 -16.41
N ASN A 89 -0.46 21.06 -15.78
CA ASN A 89 0.12 19.83 -16.36
C ASN A 89 1.53 20.01 -16.95
N ASP A 90 2.23 21.11 -16.61
CA ASP A 90 3.57 21.46 -17.12
C ASP A 90 4.68 20.93 -16.19
N TYR A 91 4.28 20.31 -15.09
CA TYR A 91 5.18 19.84 -14.05
C TYR A 91 4.63 18.57 -13.38
N ALA A 92 5.43 17.51 -13.45
CA ALA A 92 5.22 16.26 -12.72
C ALA A 92 6.50 15.89 -11.98
N ALA A 93 6.36 15.33 -10.79
CA ALA A 93 7.45 14.78 -10.00
C ALA A 93 7.13 13.33 -9.69
N TYR A 94 8.10 12.46 -9.89
CA TYR A 94 7.98 11.04 -9.63
C TYR A 94 8.87 10.70 -8.45
N ILE A 95 8.35 9.89 -7.52
CA ILE A 95 9.10 9.31 -6.41
C ILE A 95 8.96 7.81 -6.51
N GLN A 96 10.10 7.12 -6.59
CA GLN A 96 10.18 5.67 -6.45
C GLN A 96 10.76 5.35 -5.07
N ALA A 97 10.20 4.37 -4.39
CA ALA A 97 10.70 3.91 -3.10
C ALA A 97 10.32 2.45 -2.84
N SER A 98 11.08 1.84 -1.94
CA SER A 98 10.75 0.54 -1.34
C SER A 98 10.11 0.76 0.02
N LEU A 99 9.03 0.05 0.30
CA LEU A 99 8.38 -0.01 1.61
C LEU A 99 8.69 -1.34 2.27
N VAL A 100 9.19 -1.29 3.50
CA VAL A 100 9.24 -2.44 4.40
C VAL A 100 8.27 -2.19 5.53
N GLY A 101 7.40 -3.14 5.82
CA GLY A 101 6.38 -2.97 6.85
C GLY A 101 6.07 -4.21 7.63
N SER A 102 5.35 -4.01 8.73
CA SER A 102 4.79 -5.11 9.51
C SER A 102 3.42 -4.75 10.04
N CYS A 103 2.60 -5.78 10.27
CA CYS A 103 1.29 -5.60 10.88
C CYS A 103 0.82 -6.87 11.58
N ARG A 104 -0.23 -6.72 12.39
CA ARG A 104 -1.02 -7.82 12.93
C ARG A 104 -2.36 -7.91 12.23
N VAL A 105 -2.83 -9.14 12.03
CA VAL A 105 -4.12 -9.44 11.44
C VAL A 105 -4.92 -10.34 12.38
N ASP A 106 -6.10 -9.89 12.80
CA ASP A 106 -7.02 -10.70 13.60
C ASP A 106 -7.86 -11.63 12.70
N LEU A 107 -7.56 -12.94 12.73
CA LEU A 107 -8.31 -13.96 11.98
C LEU A 107 -9.71 -14.23 12.54
N LYS A 108 -10.01 -13.72 13.75
CA LYS A 108 -11.26 -13.93 14.49
C LYS A 108 -12.21 -12.77 14.44
N ALA A 109 -11.76 -11.59 13.99
CA ALA A 109 -12.66 -10.62 13.41
C ALA A 109 -13.49 -11.40 12.41
N LYS A 110 -14.75 -11.70 12.75
CA LYS A 110 -15.62 -12.47 11.89
C LYS A 110 -15.63 -11.68 10.59
N LEU A 111 -14.88 -12.14 9.60
CA LEU A 111 -15.12 -11.85 8.22
C LEU A 111 -16.55 -12.37 8.04
N GLY A 112 -17.54 -11.53 8.30
CA GLY A 112 -18.96 -11.85 8.33
C GLY A 112 -19.48 -12.15 6.93
N PHE A 113 -18.61 -12.64 6.06
CA PHE A 113 -18.74 -12.62 4.64
C PHE A 113 -18.27 -13.99 4.16
N SER A 114 -19.27 -14.85 4.01
CA SER A 114 -19.26 -16.05 3.20
C SER A 114 -19.11 -15.76 1.70
N VAL A 115 -18.55 -14.59 1.34
CA VAL A 115 -18.33 -14.21 -0.05
C VAL A 115 -17.19 -15.08 -0.54
N LYS A 116 -17.53 -16.04 -1.41
CA LYS A 116 -16.62 -17.05 -1.97
C LYS A 116 -15.45 -16.44 -2.78
N ASN A 117 -15.28 -15.12 -2.81
CA ASN A 117 -14.27 -14.45 -3.65
C ASN A 117 -14.03 -12.98 -3.23
N VAL A 118 -12.87 -12.63 -2.66
CA VAL A 118 -12.48 -11.22 -2.36
C VAL A 118 -12.40 -10.36 -3.62
N ASN A 119 -12.15 -10.97 -4.79
CA ASN A 119 -12.03 -10.25 -6.07
C ASN A 119 -13.32 -9.57 -6.57
N VAL A 120 -14.48 -9.78 -5.93
CA VAL A 120 -15.74 -9.12 -6.30
C VAL A 120 -16.04 -7.90 -5.43
N LEU A 121 -15.20 -7.63 -4.43
CA LEU A 121 -15.36 -6.51 -3.52
C LEU A 121 -14.89 -5.21 -4.18
N THR A 122 -15.55 -4.11 -3.84
CA THR A 122 -15.09 -2.77 -4.27
C THR A 122 -13.90 -2.31 -3.43
N LYS A 123 -13.10 -1.36 -3.95
CA LYS A 123 -11.99 -0.75 -3.18
C LYS A 123 -12.45 -0.27 -1.80
N ALA A 124 -13.58 0.45 -1.71
CA ALA A 124 -14.13 0.92 -0.44
C ALA A 124 -14.42 -0.22 0.55
N GLN A 125 -14.92 -1.36 0.07
CA GLN A 125 -15.14 -2.53 0.93
C GLN A 125 -13.81 -3.13 1.40
N LEU A 126 -12.83 -3.29 0.50
CA LEU A 126 -11.49 -3.79 0.83
C LEU A 126 -10.80 -2.93 1.90
N LEU A 127 -10.95 -1.61 1.81
CA LEU A 127 -10.46 -0.68 2.83
C LEU A 127 -11.17 -0.84 4.17
N GLU A 128 -12.50 -0.95 4.18
CA GLU A 128 -13.27 -1.22 5.42
C GLU A 128 -12.84 -2.55 6.08
N TYR A 129 -12.47 -3.57 5.29
CA TYR A 129 -11.89 -4.80 5.82
C TYR A 129 -10.50 -4.56 6.42
N GLY A 130 -9.62 -3.89 5.68
CA GLY A 130 -8.28 -3.55 6.15
C GLY A 130 -8.32 -2.86 7.50
N GLU A 131 -9.18 -1.84 7.67
CA GLU A 131 -9.34 -1.11 8.94
C GLU A 131 -9.79 -1.99 10.13
N ARG A 132 -10.56 -3.05 9.86
CA ARG A 132 -11.05 -3.96 10.92
C ARG A 132 -10.08 -5.08 11.25
N LEU A 133 -9.30 -5.52 10.27
CA LEU A 133 -8.44 -6.70 10.37
C LEU A 133 -7.03 -6.33 10.79
N ILE A 134 -6.51 -5.24 10.24
CA ILE A 134 -5.11 -4.85 10.32
C ILE A 134 -4.93 -3.92 11.52
N SER A 135 -4.01 -4.28 12.40
CA SER A 135 -3.58 -3.46 13.54
C SER A 135 -2.06 -3.42 13.60
N ASP A 136 -1.53 -2.51 14.41
CA ASP A 136 -0.08 -2.32 14.61
C ASP A 136 0.68 -2.18 13.27
N LEU A 137 0.11 -1.46 12.30
CA LEU A 137 0.74 -1.22 10.99
C LEU A 137 1.94 -0.27 11.17
N GLU A 138 3.14 -0.79 10.92
CA GLU A 138 4.39 -0.04 10.90
C GLU A 138 4.95 -0.01 9.48
N LEU A 139 5.33 1.17 9.01
CA LEU A 139 5.81 1.41 7.66
C LEU A 139 7.18 2.10 7.69
N HIS A 140 8.14 1.57 6.93
CA HIS A 140 9.48 2.14 6.78
C HIS A 140 9.84 2.25 5.29
N TYR A 141 10.16 3.46 4.86
CA TYR A 141 10.53 3.74 3.47
C TYR A 141 12.05 3.68 3.29
N GLN A 142 12.50 3.10 2.19
CA GLN A 142 13.90 2.90 1.82
C GLN A 142 14.09 3.14 0.31
N ASN A 143 15.35 3.26 -0.13
CA ASN A 143 15.70 3.44 -1.54
C ASN A 143 14.91 4.55 -2.23
N ILE A 144 14.73 5.69 -1.53
CA ILE A 144 13.90 6.80 -2.01
C ILE A 144 14.67 7.55 -3.09
N GLU A 145 14.14 7.54 -4.30
CA GLU A 145 14.66 8.27 -5.44
C GLU A 145 13.54 9.07 -6.08
N GLY A 146 13.88 10.20 -6.73
CA GLY A 146 12.88 10.95 -7.47
C GLY A 146 13.44 11.74 -8.63
N TYR A 147 12.56 12.11 -9.54
CA TYR A 147 12.90 12.90 -10.71
C TYR A 147 11.72 13.78 -11.13
N GLU A 148 12.04 14.87 -11.82
CA GLU A 148 11.05 15.81 -12.33
C GLU A 148 10.93 15.66 -13.85
N HIS A 149 9.71 15.84 -14.33
CA HIS A 149 9.43 16.00 -15.74
C HIS A 149 8.77 17.36 -15.97
N TYR A 150 9.36 18.13 -16.89
CA TYR A 150 8.83 19.40 -17.38
C TYR A 150 8.32 19.16 -18.81
N GLY A 151 7.03 19.45 -19.03
CA GLY A 151 6.37 19.30 -20.33
C GLY A 151 6.66 20.42 -21.32
#